data_AF-A0A940G977-F1
#
_entry.id   AF-A0A940G977-F1
#
_cell.length_a   1.000
_cell.length_b   1.000
_cell.length_c   1.000
_cell.angle_alpha   90.00
_cell.angle_beta   90.00
_cell.angle_gamma   90.00
#
_symmetry.space_group_name_H-M   'P 1'
#
loop_
_entity.id
_entity.type
_entity.pdbx_description
1 polymer ?
#
loop_
_entity_poly.entity_id
_entity_poly.type
_entity_poly.pdbx_seq_one_letter_code
_entity_poly.pdbx_strand_id
1 'polypeptide(L)'
;MRRLIVSLLLALVLAAPAAAEPQFPKLTGRVVDAANVIPPDVEAQLDSKLAALETQSQRQLVVATVPDLQGYDISDYGYQLGRHWGLGDKLRNDGAILLVAPKERKVRIEVGYGLEPIITDGFSFLVIQQQIVPHFKQGDLPGGIVAGADSIATQLQLPPDEAQKVAKAAARPRADAGGPTIFGVIFWIVMIIAFVGFFARRNGGRRYGGGGVGNAVGNIILWEALNAATRGNSSGGGWGGGGFGGGGGFGGGGFSGGGGSFGGGGASGSW
;
A
#
# COMPACT_ATOMS: atom_id res chain seq x y z
N MET A 1 -5.21 36.62 -41.23
CA MET A 1 -4.22 35.90 -40.39
C MET A 1 -4.70 35.67 -38.96
N ARG A 2 -5.11 36.69 -38.19
CA ARG A 2 -5.63 36.52 -36.81
C ARG A 2 -6.76 35.50 -36.65
N ARG A 3 -7.74 35.48 -37.57
CA ARG A 3 -8.86 34.52 -37.54
C ARG A 3 -8.41 33.06 -37.78
N LEU A 4 -7.41 32.84 -38.62
CA LEU A 4 -6.83 31.51 -38.89
C LEU A 4 -6.06 30.98 -37.67
N ILE A 5 -5.31 31.84 -36.99
CA ILE A 5 -4.55 31.49 -35.77
C ILE A 5 -5.50 31.12 -34.62
N VAL A 6 -6.59 31.87 -34.44
CA VAL A 6 -7.62 31.56 -33.43
C VAL A 6 -8.33 30.25 -33.74
N SER A 7 -8.61 29.97 -35.02
CA SER A 7 -9.24 28.71 -35.45
C SER A 7 -8.31 27.51 -35.21
N LEU A 8 -7.02 27.68 -35.47
CA LEU A 8 -6.00 26.64 -35.28
C LEU A 8 -5.75 26.36 -33.79
N LEU A 9 -5.72 27.39 -32.94
CA LEU A 9 -5.61 27.25 -31.48
C LEU A 9 -6.85 26.57 -30.89
N LEU A 10 -8.06 26.89 -31.38
CA LEU A 10 -9.29 26.25 -30.93
C LEU A 10 -9.33 24.76 -31.34
N ALA A 11 -8.92 24.44 -32.57
CA ALA A 11 -8.80 23.05 -33.04
C ALA A 11 -7.76 22.25 -32.23
N LEU A 12 -6.66 22.88 -31.80
CA LEU A 12 -5.64 22.24 -30.95
C LEU A 12 -6.13 21.97 -29.53
N VAL A 13 -6.99 22.84 -28.98
CA VAL A 13 -7.62 22.65 -27.66
C VAL A 13 -8.69 21.55 -27.69
N LEU A 14 -9.43 21.42 -28.79
CA LEU A 14 -10.39 20.32 -29.00
C LEU A 14 -9.71 18.97 -29.34
N ALA A 15 -8.44 18.98 -29.74
CA ALA A 15 -7.65 17.78 -30.01
C ALA A 15 -6.90 17.24 -28.77
N ALA A 16 -7.14 17.80 -27.57
CA ALA A 16 -6.66 17.20 -26.34
C ALA A 16 -7.23 15.78 -26.23
N PRO A 17 -6.41 14.74 -25.99
CA PRO A 17 -6.93 13.39 -25.80
C PRO A 17 -7.85 13.43 -24.58
N ALA A 18 -9.14 13.20 -24.80
CA ALA A 18 -10.03 12.88 -23.71
C ALA A 18 -9.49 11.60 -23.08
N ALA A 19 -9.02 11.67 -21.83
CA ALA A 19 -8.66 10.48 -21.06
C ALA A 19 -9.95 9.67 -20.90
N ALA A 20 -10.12 8.63 -21.71
CA ALA A 20 -11.31 7.79 -21.70
C ALA A 20 -11.34 6.98 -20.41
N GLU A 21 -12.40 7.10 -19.61
CA GLU A 21 -12.54 6.34 -18.36
C GLU A 21 -12.22 4.84 -18.55
N PRO A 22 -11.55 4.19 -17.59
CA PRO A 22 -11.22 2.78 -17.72
C PRO A 22 -12.51 1.95 -17.81
N GLN A 23 -12.52 0.98 -18.72
CA GLN A 23 -13.61 0.02 -18.80
C GLN A 23 -13.39 -1.07 -17.75
N PHE A 24 -14.32 -1.19 -16.80
CA PHE A 24 -14.22 -2.18 -15.75
C PHE A 24 -14.97 -3.47 -16.09
N PRO A 25 -14.44 -4.63 -15.68
CA PRO A 25 -15.22 -5.86 -15.72
C PRO A 25 -16.46 -5.75 -14.82
N LYS A 26 -17.51 -6.48 -15.17
CA LYS A 26 -18.71 -6.56 -14.33
C LYS A 26 -18.38 -7.31 -13.05
N LEU A 27 -18.88 -6.82 -11.93
CA LEU A 27 -18.84 -7.55 -10.67
C LEU A 27 -19.80 -8.75 -10.75
N THR A 28 -19.27 -9.96 -10.81
CA THR A 28 -20.06 -11.20 -10.94
C THR A 28 -20.07 -12.04 -9.67
N GLY A 29 -19.10 -11.83 -8.78
CA GLY A 29 -18.88 -12.61 -7.57
C GLY A 29 -17.72 -12.04 -6.75
N ARG A 30 -17.27 -12.78 -5.75
CA ARG A 30 -16.10 -12.41 -4.95
C ARG A 30 -14.80 -12.70 -5.67
N VAL A 31 -14.87 -13.51 -6.72
CA VAL A 31 -13.81 -13.67 -7.70
C VAL A 31 -14.33 -13.19 -9.06
N VAL A 32 -13.53 -12.36 -9.72
CA VAL A 32 -13.77 -11.88 -11.09
C VAL A 32 -12.48 -12.14 -11.89
N ASP A 33 -12.41 -13.28 -12.56
CA ASP A 33 -11.23 -13.69 -13.35
C ASP A 33 -11.33 -13.24 -14.82
N ALA A 34 -11.27 -11.93 -15.09
CA ALA A 34 -11.38 -11.43 -16.47
C ALA A 34 -10.13 -11.71 -17.31
N ALA A 35 -8.99 -12.04 -16.69
CA ALA A 35 -7.78 -12.45 -17.38
C ALA A 35 -7.73 -13.96 -17.71
N ASN A 36 -8.67 -14.76 -17.18
CA ASN A 36 -8.73 -16.21 -17.33
C ASN A 36 -7.41 -16.90 -16.91
N VAL A 37 -6.91 -16.52 -15.73
CA VAL A 37 -5.64 -17.04 -15.16
C VAL A 37 -5.86 -17.93 -13.94
N ILE A 38 -7.09 -18.05 -13.44
CA ILE A 38 -7.46 -18.87 -12.29
C ILE A 38 -8.21 -20.11 -12.81
N PRO A 39 -7.79 -21.34 -12.48
CA PRO A 39 -8.54 -22.54 -12.80
C PRO A 39 -9.96 -22.51 -12.18
N PRO A 40 -11.01 -23.01 -12.85
CA PRO A 40 -12.38 -22.92 -12.36
C PRO A 40 -12.62 -23.56 -10.99
N ASP A 41 -11.90 -24.63 -10.65
CA ASP A 41 -11.97 -25.27 -9.35
C ASP A 41 -11.36 -24.40 -8.23
N VAL A 42 -10.27 -23.69 -8.53
CA VAL A 42 -9.63 -22.74 -7.63
C VAL A 42 -10.52 -21.50 -7.45
N GLU A 43 -11.12 -21.00 -8.54
CA GLU A 43 -12.07 -19.88 -8.50
C GLU A 43 -13.26 -20.20 -7.59
N ALA A 44 -13.88 -21.38 -7.75
CA ALA A 44 -15.00 -21.79 -6.91
C ALA A 44 -14.63 -21.94 -5.42
N GLN A 45 -13.44 -22.51 -5.13
CA GLN A 45 -12.95 -22.62 -3.76
C GLN A 45 -12.69 -21.24 -3.13
N LEU A 46 -12.09 -20.34 -3.90
CA LEU A 46 -11.79 -18.99 -3.47
C LEU A 46 -13.07 -18.18 -3.23
N ASP A 47 -14.04 -18.25 -4.13
CA ASP A 47 -15.35 -17.58 -3.97
C ASP A 47 -16.07 -18.07 -2.70
N SER A 48 -16.12 -19.40 -2.46
CA SER A 48 -16.70 -19.96 -1.25
C SER A 48 -15.98 -19.50 0.03
N LYS A 49 -14.64 -19.40 -0.01
CA LYS A 49 -13.85 -18.94 1.15
C LYS A 49 -14.13 -17.47 1.46
N LEU A 50 -14.16 -16.62 0.43
CA LEU A 50 -14.46 -15.21 0.56
C LEU A 50 -15.92 -14.97 1.00
N ALA A 51 -16.85 -15.85 0.59
CA ALA A 51 -18.23 -15.82 1.08
C ALA A 51 -18.34 -16.14 2.57
N ALA A 52 -17.57 -17.13 3.04
CA ALA A 52 -17.49 -17.44 4.47
C ALA A 52 -16.88 -16.27 5.26
N LEU A 53 -15.82 -15.65 4.74
CA LEU A 53 -15.21 -14.46 5.34
C LEU A 53 -16.23 -13.32 5.51
N GLU A 54 -16.96 -13.00 4.46
CA GLU A 54 -17.95 -11.91 4.48
C GLU A 54 -19.08 -12.23 5.46
N THR A 55 -19.54 -13.49 5.50
CA THR A 55 -20.57 -13.92 6.45
C THR A 55 -20.09 -13.76 7.91
N GLN A 56 -18.85 -14.14 8.20
CA GLN A 56 -18.30 -14.15 9.57
C GLN A 56 -17.87 -12.77 10.06
N SER A 57 -17.22 -11.98 9.20
CA SER A 57 -16.59 -10.71 9.58
C SER A 57 -17.41 -9.48 9.15
N GLN A 58 -18.38 -9.67 8.26
CA GLN A 58 -19.11 -8.60 7.56
C GLN A 58 -18.23 -7.71 6.67
N ARG A 59 -16.95 -8.06 6.49
CA ARG A 59 -15.97 -7.35 5.65
C ARG A 59 -15.95 -7.99 4.27
N GLN A 60 -15.84 -7.18 3.23
CA GLN A 60 -15.89 -7.66 1.85
C GLN A 60 -14.49 -7.69 1.24
N LEU A 61 -14.03 -8.87 0.80
CA LEU A 61 -12.79 -9.03 0.02
C LEU A 61 -13.15 -9.60 -1.34
N VAL A 62 -12.69 -8.94 -2.39
CA VAL A 62 -12.86 -9.38 -3.79
C VAL A 62 -11.49 -9.61 -4.42
N VAL A 63 -11.37 -10.67 -5.21
CA VAL A 63 -10.21 -10.98 -6.03
C VAL A 63 -10.58 -10.68 -7.48
N ALA A 64 -9.78 -9.83 -8.12
CA ALA A 64 -10.00 -9.43 -9.51
C ALA A 64 -8.73 -9.67 -10.33
N THR A 65 -8.87 -10.35 -11.46
CA THR A 65 -7.84 -10.38 -12.49
C THR A 65 -8.34 -9.61 -13.69
N VAL A 66 -7.47 -8.78 -14.28
CA VAL A 66 -7.79 -8.02 -15.50
C VAL A 66 -6.73 -8.29 -16.54
N PRO A 67 -7.11 -8.44 -17.83
CA PRO A 67 -6.15 -8.75 -18.88
C PRO A 67 -5.14 -7.61 -19.07
N ASP A 68 -5.56 -6.36 -18.89
CA ASP A 68 -4.70 -5.18 -18.87
C ASP A 68 -5.27 -4.00 -18.09
N LEU A 69 -4.43 -3.01 -17.84
CA LEU A 69 -4.78 -1.79 -17.12
C LEU A 69 -5.19 -0.63 -18.04
N GLN A 70 -5.34 -0.86 -19.35
CA GLN A 70 -5.75 0.16 -20.34
C GLN A 70 -4.87 1.42 -20.35
N GLY A 71 -3.59 1.28 -19.95
CA GLY A 71 -2.64 2.40 -19.86
C GLY A 71 -2.67 3.17 -18.54
N TYR A 72 -3.53 2.79 -17.59
CA TYR A 72 -3.58 3.36 -16.24
C TYR A 72 -2.51 2.77 -15.32
N ASP A 73 -2.12 3.51 -14.28
CA ASP A 73 -1.41 2.88 -13.17
C ASP A 73 -2.34 1.94 -12.39
N ILE A 74 -1.80 0.85 -11.85
CA ILE A 74 -2.59 -0.13 -11.12
C ILE A 74 -3.24 0.48 -9.87
N SER A 75 -2.63 1.52 -9.30
CA SER A 75 -3.17 2.25 -8.15
C SER A 75 -4.43 3.01 -8.53
N ASP A 76 -4.38 3.80 -9.59
CA ASP A 76 -5.52 4.54 -10.10
C ASP A 76 -6.62 3.61 -10.61
N TYR A 77 -6.25 2.53 -11.30
CA TYR A 77 -7.19 1.52 -11.80
C TYR A 77 -7.90 0.82 -10.64
N GLY A 78 -7.15 0.32 -9.65
CA GLY A 78 -7.69 -0.39 -8.48
C GLY A 78 -8.61 0.49 -7.64
N TYR A 79 -8.20 1.74 -7.38
CA TYR A 79 -9.01 2.74 -6.70
C TYR A 79 -10.34 2.98 -7.42
N GLN A 80 -10.29 3.23 -8.73
CA GLN A 80 -11.51 3.47 -9.52
C GLN A 80 -12.39 2.23 -9.61
N LEU A 81 -11.79 1.04 -9.75
CA LEU A 81 -12.51 -0.24 -9.76
C LEU A 81 -13.27 -0.46 -8.44
N GLY A 82 -12.61 -0.25 -7.30
CA GLY A 82 -13.25 -0.38 -5.97
C GLY A 82 -14.43 0.55 -5.78
N ARG A 83 -14.31 1.81 -6.24
CA ARG A 83 -15.43 2.77 -6.24
C ARG A 83 -16.53 2.40 -7.24
N HIS A 84 -16.16 1.94 -8.43
CA HIS A 84 -17.11 1.54 -9.48
C HIS A 84 -17.98 0.37 -9.01
N TRP A 85 -17.37 -0.60 -8.33
CA TRP A 85 -18.06 -1.73 -7.74
C TRP A 85 -18.73 -1.42 -6.39
N GLY A 86 -18.35 -0.32 -5.75
CA GLY A 86 -18.87 0.09 -4.45
C GLY A 86 -18.63 -0.97 -3.38
N LEU A 87 -17.43 -1.52 -3.28
CA LEU A 87 -17.18 -2.64 -2.35
C LEU A 87 -17.13 -2.17 -0.89
N GLY A 88 -17.58 -3.06 0.00
CA GLY A 88 -17.75 -2.80 1.43
C GLY A 88 -19.10 -2.15 1.74
N ASP A 89 -19.40 -2.00 3.02
CA ASP A 89 -20.57 -1.29 3.52
C ASP A 89 -20.42 0.24 3.42
N LYS A 90 -21.52 0.96 3.15
CA LYS A 90 -21.53 2.43 3.00
C LYS A 90 -21.00 3.19 4.21
N LEU A 91 -21.27 2.70 5.42
CA LEU A 91 -20.88 3.36 6.67
C LEU A 91 -19.53 2.86 7.14
N ARG A 92 -19.32 1.54 7.06
CA ARG A 92 -18.08 0.93 7.57
C ARG A 92 -16.92 1.03 6.59
N ASN A 93 -17.15 1.18 5.29
CA ASN A 93 -16.13 1.22 4.25
C ASN A 93 -15.16 0.03 4.33
N ASP A 94 -15.71 -1.15 4.56
CA ASP A 94 -14.98 -2.36 4.92
C ASP A 94 -14.71 -3.31 3.73
N GLY A 95 -14.47 -2.70 2.56
CA GLY A 95 -14.17 -3.39 1.31
C GLY A 95 -12.68 -3.45 1.00
N ALA A 96 -12.20 -4.52 0.38
CA ALA A 96 -10.83 -4.67 -0.13
C ALA A 96 -10.82 -5.41 -1.47
N ILE A 97 -9.83 -5.10 -2.31
CA ILE A 97 -9.58 -5.77 -3.60
C ILE A 97 -8.14 -6.28 -3.64
N LEU A 98 -7.97 -7.55 -4.02
CA LEU A 98 -6.72 -8.06 -4.56
C LEU A 98 -6.82 -8.04 -6.10
N LEU A 99 -6.14 -7.07 -6.72
CA LEU A 99 -6.14 -6.84 -8.16
C LEU A 99 -4.85 -7.38 -8.79
N VAL A 100 -4.98 -8.20 -9.83
CA VAL A 100 -3.85 -8.75 -10.59
C VAL A 100 -4.00 -8.39 -12.06
N ALA A 101 -2.94 -7.82 -12.64
CA ALA A 101 -2.85 -7.47 -14.06
C ALA A 101 -1.66 -8.20 -14.69
N PRO A 102 -1.88 -9.39 -15.30
CA PRO A 102 -0.79 -10.22 -15.81
C PRO A 102 0.02 -9.60 -16.95
N LYS A 103 -0.60 -8.79 -17.83
CA LYS A 103 0.09 -8.15 -18.95
C LYS A 103 1.13 -7.13 -18.49
N GLU A 104 0.78 -6.32 -17.50
CA GLU A 104 1.71 -5.37 -16.86
C GLU A 104 2.58 -6.01 -15.79
N ARG A 105 2.32 -7.28 -15.43
CA ARG A 105 2.93 -7.99 -14.30
C ARG A 105 2.86 -7.19 -13.02
N LYS A 106 1.68 -6.63 -12.74
CA LYS A 106 1.41 -5.82 -11.55
C LYS A 106 0.33 -6.45 -10.69
N VAL A 107 0.49 -6.32 -9.38
CA VAL A 107 -0.49 -6.71 -8.38
C VAL A 107 -0.69 -5.57 -7.41
N ARG A 108 -1.93 -5.41 -6.94
CA ARG A 108 -2.28 -4.40 -5.96
C ARG A 108 -3.27 -4.95 -4.96
N ILE A 109 -3.08 -4.58 -3.69
CA ILE A 109 -4.10 -4.68 -2.66
C ILE A 109 -4.63 -3.26 -2.48
N GLU A 110 -5.91 -3.07 -2.75
CA GLU A 110 -6.63 -1.80 -2.59
C GLU A 110 -7.61 -1.94 -1.42
N VAL A 111 -7.63 -0.95 -0.53
CA VAL A 111 -8.31 -1.07 0.77
C VAL A 111 -9.24 0.13 1.00
N GLY A 112 -10.47 -0.16 1.43
CA GLY A 112 -11.43 0.85 1.86
C GLY A 112 -11.10 1.44 3.23
N TYR A 113 -11.57 2.66 3.48
CA TYR A 113 -11.19 3.44 4.68
C TYR A 113 -11.37 2.70 6.01
N GLY A 114 -12.39 1.85 6.13
CA GLY A 114 -12.67 1.10 7.35
C GLY A 114 -11.67 0.00 7.66
N LEU A 115 -10.95 -0.47 6.64
CA LEU A 115 -9.97 -1.54 6.78
C LEU A 115 -8.54 -1.01 6.91
N GLU A 116 -8.24 0.25 6.63
CA GLU A 116 -6.88 0.82 6.71
C GLU A 116 -6.17 0.55 8.05
N PRO A 117 -6.83 0.60 9.23
CA PRO A 117 -6.17 0.28 10.50
C PRO A 117 -5.77 -1.21 10.62
N ILE A 118 -6.42 -2.08 9.86
CA ILE A 118 -6.29 -3.54 9.92
C ILE A 118 -5.39 -4.06 8.78
N ILE A 119 -5.61 -3.56 7.57
CA ILE A 119 -4.87 -3.82 6.34
C ILE A 119 -4.13 -2.54 5.97
N THR A 120 -2.99 -2.31 6.63
CA THR A 120 -2.15 -1.14 6.34
C THR A 120 -1.37 -1.33 5.04
N ASP A 121 -0.83 -0.25 4.48
CA ASP A 121 0.08 -0.29 3.33
C ASP A 121 1.29 -1.20 3.61
N GLY A 122 1.85 -1.13 4.82
CA GLY A 122 2.96 -1.98 5.25
C GLY A 122 2.60 -3.47 5.29
N PHE A 123 1.43 -3.81 5.83
CA PHE A 123 0.93 -5.19 5.81
C PHE A 123 0.71 -5.67 4.37
N SER A 124 0.04 -4.86 3.56
CA SER A 124 -0.24 -5.14 2.15
C SER A 124 1.05 -5.38 1.36
N PHE A 125 2.07 -4.55 1.59
CA PHE A 125 3.38 -4.71 0.99
C PHE A 125 4.03 -6.05 1.38
N LEU A 126 3.97 -6.45 2.65
CA LEU A 126 4.51 -7.74 3.09
C LEU A 126 3.77 -8.92 2.45
N VAL A 127 2.43 -8.88 2.38
CA VAL A 127 1.67 -9.92 1.69
C VAL A 127 2.11 -10.03 0.24
N ILE A 128 2.22 -8.90 -0.47
CA ILE A 128 2.65 -8.89 -1.87
C ILE A 128 4.05 -9.46 -2.02
N GLN A 129 5.03 -8.99 -1.25
CA GLN A 129 6.43 -9.38 -1.42
C GLN A 129 6.74 -10.80 -0.94
N GLN A 130 6.03 -11.27 0.10
CA GLN A 130 6.35 -12.54 0.76
C GLN A 130 5.45 -13.70 0.34
N GLN A 131 4.21 -13.42 -0.05
CA GLN A 131 3.21 -14.46 -0.37
C GLN A 131 2.89 -14.49 -1.86
N ILE A 132 2.80 -13.32 -2.52
CA ILE A 132 2.31 -13.25 -3.90
C ILE A 132 3.46 -13.33 -4.92
N VAL A 133 4.38 -12.36 -4.87
CA VAL A 133 5.47 -12.19 -5.84
C VAL A 133 6.35 -13.44 -6.00
N PRO A 134 6.70 -14.20 -4.95
CA PRO A 134 7.49 -15.43 -5.10
C PRO A 134 6.83 -16.48 -5.98
N HIS A 135 5.51 -16.68 -5.87
CA HIS A 135 4.75 -17.61 -6.71
C HIS A 135 4.66 -17.09 -8.16
N PHE A 136 4.39 -15.80 -8.33
CA PHE A 136 4.27 -15.19 -9.65
C PHE A 136 5.58 -15.27 -10.46
N LYS A 137 6.73 -15.11 -9.80
CA LYS A 137 8.05 -15.30 -10.42
C LYS A 137 8.31 -16.74 -10.87
N GLN A 138 7.63 -17.71 -10.28
CA GLN A 138 7.71 -19.13 -10.64
C GLN A 138 6.67 -19.51 -11.71
N GLY A 139 5.85 -18.56 -12.17
CA GLY A 139 4.77 -18.80 -13.13
C GLY A 139 3.48 -19.33 -12.50
N ASP A 140 3.42 -19.43 -11.17
CA ASP A 140 2.24 -19.90 -10.43
C ASP A 140 1.35 -18.70 -10.04
N LEU A 141 0.61 -18.17 -11.00
CA LEU A 141 -0.37 -17.10 -10.73
C LEU A 141 -1.51 -17.55 -9.79
N PRO A 142 -2.14 -18.73 -9.99
CA PRO A 142 -3.21 -19.18 -9.09
C PRO A 142 -2.74 -19.32 -7.64
N GLY A 143 -1.59 -19.94 -7.40
CA GLY A 143 -1.06 -20.13 -6.06
C GLY A 143 -0.72 -18.82 -5.37
N GLY A 144 -0.14 -17.85 -6.09
CA GLY A 144 0.12 -16.51 -5.54
C GLY A 144 -1.16 -15.74 -5.18
N ILE A 145 -2.21 -15.86 -6.02
CA ILE A 145 -3.51 -15.24 -5.76
C ILE A 145 -4.15 -15.84 -4.51
N VAL A 146 -4.17 -17.18 -4.40
CA VAL A 146 -4.73 -17.89 -3.25
C VAL A 146 -3.96 -17.55 -1.98
N ALA A 147 -2.62 -17.58 -2.01
CA ALA A 147 -1.79 -17.26 -0.84
C ALA A 147 -1.98 -15.80 -0.37
N GLY A 148 -2.09 -14.87 -1.32
CA GLY A 148 -2.40 -13.47 -1.05
C GLY A 148 -3.78 -13.30 -0.42
N ALA A 149 -4.81 -13.87 -1.03
CA ALA A 149 -6.19 -13.79 -0.55
C ALA A 149 -6.34 -14.43 0.84
N ASP A 150 -5.68 -15.56 1.10
CA ASP A 150 -5.71 -16.25 2.39
C ASP A 150 -5.05 -15.42 3.50
N SER A 151 -3.94 -14.76 3.18
CA SER A 151 -3.24 -13.87 4.12
C SER A 151 -4.12 -12.68 4.51
N ILE A 152 -4.79 -12.07 3.52
CA ILE A 152 -5.71 -10.95 3.76
C ILE A 152 -6.95 -11.43 4.52
N ALA A 153 -7.56 -12.55 4.12
CA ALA A 153 -8.74 -13.11 4.77
C ALA A 153 -8.47 -13.45 6.24
N THR A 154 -7.33 -14.05 6.55
CA THR A 154 -6.91 -14.33 7.93
C THR A 154 -6.84 -13.05 8.75
N GLN A 155 -6.19 -12.02 8.22
CA GLN A 155 -6.08 -10.71 8.87
C GLN A 155 -7.46 -10.04 9.08
N LEU A 156 -8.38 -10.21 8.14
CA LEU A 156 -9.75 -9.70 8.22
C LEU A 156 -10.66 -10.50 9.17
N GLN A 157 -10.28 -11.71 9.58
CA GLN A 157 -11.02 -12.48 10.60
C GLN A 157 -10.56 -12.15 12.02
N LEU A 158 -9.37 -11.57 12.19
CA LEU A 158 -8.85 -11.23 13.51
C LEU A 158 -9.70 -10.15 14.19
N PRO A 159 -9.81 -10.21 15.53
CA PRO A 159 -10.32 -9.09 16.33
C PRO A 159 -9.54 -7.81 16.00
N PRO A 160 -10.20 -6.63 15.92
CA PRO A 160 -9.55 -5.39 15.50
C PRO A 160 -8.25 -5.08 16.25
N ASP A 161 -8.20 -5.33 17.56
CA ASP A 161 -7.01 -5.05 18.38
C ASP A 161 -5.82 -5.96 18.04
N GLU A 162 -6.08 -7.22 17.72
CA GLU A 162 -5.04 -8.18 17.31
C GLU A 162 -4.56 -7.88 15.90
N ALA A 163 -5.50 -7.62 14.99
CA ALA A 163 -5.19 -7.28 13.61
C ALA A 163 -4.31 -6.02 13.53
N GLN A 164 -4.64 -4.99 14.32
CA GLN A 164 -3.80 -3.79 14.44
C GLN A 164 -2.41 -4.08 14.99
N LYS A 165 -2.23 -5.03 15.93
CA LYS A 165 -0.90 -5.41 16.42
C LYS A 165 -0.06 -6.05 15.31
N VAL A 166 -0.66 -6.94 14.52
CA VAL A 166 0.00 -7.54 13.35
C VAL A 166 0.38 -6.47 12.34
N ALA A 167 -0.54 -5.56 12.01
CA ALA A 167 -0.31 -4.47 11.07
C ALA A 167 0.78 -3.49 11.57
N LYS A 168 0.81 -3.18 12.87
CA LYS A 168 1.87 -2.37 13.50
C LYS A 168 3.22 -3.07 13.47
N ALA A 169 3.26 -4.39 13.66
CA ALA A 169 4.48 -5.18 13.54
C ALA A 169 5.01 -5.17 12.10
N ALA A 170 4.11 -5.22 11.10
CA ALA A 170 4.46 -5.10 9.68
C ALA A 170 5.00 -3.71 9.30
N ALA A 171 4.52 -2.66 9.97
CA ALA A 171 4.97 -1.28 9.74
C ALA A 171 6.31 -0.94 10.41
N ARG A 172 6.83 -1.78 11.31
CA ARG A 172 8.16 -1.54 11.88
C ARG A 172 9.18 -1.68 10.76
N PRO A 173 10.09 -0.70 10.56
CA PRO A 173 11.23 -0.94 9.71
C PRO A 173 11.90 -2.21 10.23
N ARG A 174 12.02 -3.24 9.39
CA ARG A 174 13.03 -4.25 9.63
C ARG A 174 14.33 -3.47 9.62
N ALA A 175 14.81 -3.07 10.80
CA ALA A 175 16.16 -2.61 10.98
C ALA A 175 17.01 -3.64 10.25
N ASP A 176 17.67 -3.19 9.19
CA ASP A 176 18.30 -4.04 8.20
C ASP A 176 19.03 -5.18 8.91
N ALA A 177 18.59 -6.42 8.65
CA ALA A 177 19.35 -7.60 9.03
C ALA A 177 20.65 -7.73 8.18
N GLY A 178 21.13 -6.63 7.62
CA GLY A 178 22.50 -6.41 7.20
C GLY A 178 23.17 -5.48 8.21
N GLY A 179 23.64 -6.05 9.32
CA GLY A 179 24.70 -5.38 10.09
C GLY A 179 25.84 -4.99 9.14
N PRO A 180 26.59 -3.91 9.43
CA PRO A 180 27.55 -3.37 8.49
C PRO A 180 28.52 -4.48 8.08
N THR A 181 28.48 -4.86 6.81
CA THR A 181 29.38 -5.88 6.29
C THR A 181 30.81 -5.39 6.49
N ILE A 182 31.74 -6.28 6.80
CA ILE A 182 33.16 -5.92 6.98
C ILE A 182 33.65 -5.08 5.78
N PHE A 183 33.16 -5.38 4.58
CA PHE A 183 33.42 -4.60 3.36
C PHE A 183 32.82 -3.19 3.39
N GLY A 184 31.60 -2.98 3.91
CA GLY A 184 31.00 -1.65 4.05
C GLY A 184 31.70 -0.76 5.08
N VAL A 185 32.16 -1.34 6.19
CA VAL A 185 32.97 -0.62 7.19
C VAL A 185 34.32 -0.23 6.60
N ILE A 186 34.99 -1.16 5.93
CA ILE A 186 36.29 -0.91 5.26
C ILE A 186 36.13 0.16 4.18
N PHE A 187 35.06 0.11 3.37
CA PHE A 187 34.77 1.12 2.36
C PHE A 187 34.62 2.53 2.95
N TRP A 188 33.85 2.67 4.04
CA TRP A 188 33.69 3.96 4.72
C TRP A 188 34.98 4.49 5.36
N ILE A 189 35.78 3.60 5.98
CA ILE A 189 37.09 3.98 6.55
C ILE A 189 38.04 4.46 5.43
N VAL A 190 38.11 3.75 4.32
CA VAL A 190 38.93 4.14 3.15
C VAL A 190 38.45 5.47 2.59
N MET A 191 37.14 5.69 2.48
CA MET A 191 36.59 6.95 1.98
C MET A 191 36.93 8.13 2.90
N ILE A 192 36.83 7.95 4.23
CA ILE A 192 37.21 8.97 5.21
C ILE A 192 38.71 9.29 5.13
N ILE A 193 39.57 8.27 5.05
CA ILE A 193 41.03 8.46 4.93
C ILE A 193 41.37 9.17 3.60
N ALA A 194 40.74 8.78 2.50
CA ALA A 194 40.91 9.44 1.21
C ALA A 194 40.44 10.89 1.25
N PHE A 195 39.32 11.17 1.90
CA PHE A 195 38.76 12.52 2.02
C PHE A 195 39.66 13.43 2.87
N VAL A 196 40.14 12.95 4.02
CA VAL A 196 41.08 13.68 4.89
C VAL A 196 42.43 13.86 4.18
N GLY A 197 42.95 12.84 3.52
CA GLY A 197 44.21 12.92 2.77
C GLY A 197 44.14 13.86 1.55
N PHE A 198 42.98 13.92 0.88
CA PHE A 198 42.73 14.81 -0.25
C PHE A 198 42.64 16.28 0.18
N PHE A 199 42.00 16.58 1.32
CA PHE A 199 41.97 17.92 1.88
C PHE A 199 43.30 18.34 2.53
N ALA A 200 44.01 17.42 3.18
CA ALA A 200 45.33 17.68 3.75
C ALA A 200 46.39 17.97 2.68
N ARG A 201 46.29 17.38 1.48
CA ARG A 201 47.20 17.68 0.35
C ARG A 201 46.89 18.99 -0.36
N ARG A 202 45.68 19.55 -0.25
CA ARG A 202 45.31 20.80 -0.95
C ARG A 202 45.72 22.06 -0.19
N ASN A 203 46.03 21.97 1.10
CA ASN A 203 46.55 23.06 1.93
C ASN A 203 48.02 22.85 2.30
N GLY A 204 48.87 22.70 1.28
CA GLY A 204 50.31 22.85 1.42
C GLY A 204 50.68 24.34 1.51
N GLY A 205 50.59 24.95 2.69
CA GLY A 205 51.24 26.23 2.94
C GLY A 205 50.61 27.11 4.01
N ARG A 206 51.05 26.94 5.27
CA ARG A 206 51.71 27.98 6.11
C ARG A 206 51.66 27.58 7.58
N ARG A 207 52.84 27.53 8.17
CA ARG A 207 53.09 27.50 9.61
C ARG A 207 52.34 28.66 10.27
N TYR A 208 51.61 28.39 11.35
CA TYR A 208 51.62 29.20 12.57
C TYR A 208 51.33 28.27 13.75
N GLY A 209 52.21 28.32 14.75
CA GLY A 209 52.09 27.55 15.97
C GLY A 209 51.19 28.22 17.00
N GLY A 210 50.85 27.45 18.03
CA GLY A 210 50.49 27.94 19.35
C GLY A 210 49.00 27.94 19.70
N GLY A 211 48.65 27.20 20.75
CA GLY A 211 47.49 27.49 21.60
C GLY A 211 46.33 26.51 21.45
N GLY A 212 46.18 25.63 22.43
CA GLY A 212 45.12 24.62 22.46
C GLY A 212 43.73 25.18 22.72
N VAL A 213 42.73 24.44 22.24
CA VAL A 213 41.39 24.34 22.83
C VAL A 213 40.88 22.92 22.54
N GLY A 214 41.29 21.97 23.37
CA GLY A 214 40.44 20.81 23.63
C GLY A 214 39.21 21.28 24.40
N ASN A 215 38.07 20.61 24.21
CA ASN A 215 36.78 20.79 24.92
C ASN A 215 35.74 21.72 24.28
N ALA A 216 35.21 21.37 23.10
CA ALA A 216 33.93 21.94 22.65
C ALA A 216 32.93 20.95 22.02
N VAL A 217 33.28 19.68 21.82
CA VAL A 217 32.40 18.73 21.10
C VAL A 217 31.71 17.72 22.04
N GLY A 218 32.15 17.60 23.30
CA GLY A 218 31.60 16.61 24.26
C GLY A 218 30.29 16.99 24.96
N ASN A 219 29.86 18.26 24.90
CA ASN A 219 28.81 18.78 25.81
C ASN A 219 27.45 19.10 25.14
N ILE A 220 27.29 18.87 23.83
CA ILE A 220 25.99 19.13 23.16
C ILE A 220 25.11 17.87 23.15
N ILE A 221 25.71 16.69 23.07
CA ILE A 221 24.98 15.42 22.95
C ILE A 221 24.35 14.97 24.28
N LEU A 222 24.93 15.36 25.42
CA LEU A 222 24.40 15.01 26.75
C LEU A 222 23.22 15.89 27.21
N TRP A 223 23.00 17.05 26.59
CA TRP A 223 21.95 17.99 27.01
C TRP A 223 20.63 17.82 26.23
N GLU A 224 20.67 17.27 25.01
CA GLU A 224 19.45 16.93 24.26
C GLU A 224 18.84 15.57 24.67
N ALA A 225 19.66 14.58 25.03
CA ALA A 225 19.18 13.27 25.45
C ALA A 225 18.40 13.30 26.79
N LEU A 226 18.62 14.32 27.62
CA LEU A 226 17.99 14.46 28.95
C LEU A 226 16.60 15.13 28.91
N ASN A 227 16.30 15.93 27.86
CA ASN A 227 15.00 16.60 27.71
C ASN A 227 13.93 15.75 27.00
N ALA A 228 14.32 14.61 26.42
CA ALA A 228 13.39 13.66 25.79
C ALA A 228 12.66 12.75 26.80
N ALA A 229 13.10 12.73 28.07
CA ALA A 229 12.57 11.81 29.09
C ALA A 229 11.53 12.41 30.05
N THR A 230 11.20 13.71 29.96
CA THR A 230 10.29 14.37 30.91
C THR A 230 9.36 15.37 30.23
N ARG A 231 8.24 14.87 29.68
CA ARG A 231 7.00 15.65 29.52
C ARG A 231 5.83 14.72 29.18
N GLY A 232 5.23 14.14 30.21
CA GLY A 232 3.81 13.80 30.18
C GLY A 232 3.01 14.96 30.76
N ASN A 233 1.80 15.24 30.25
CA ASN A 233 0.56 15.21 31.04
C ASN A 233 -0.71 15.52 30.20
N SER A 234 -1.72 14.65 30.39
CA SER A 234 -3.17 14.88 30.62
C SER A 234 -4.16 15.58 29.65
N SER A 235 -5.35 14.94 29.62
CA SER A 235 -6.72 15.44 29.39
C SER A 235 -7.16 15.63 27.93
N GLY A 236 -8.38 15.28 27.50
CA GLY A 236 -9.58 14.75 28.16
C GLY A 236 -10.73 14.62 27.12
N GLY A 237 -11.86 14.02 27.53
CA GLY A 237 -13.15 13.97 26.81
C GLY A 237 -13.30 12.74 25.90
N GLY A 238 -14.22 11.78 26.10
CA GLY A 238 -15.53 11.85 26.75
C GLY A 238 -16.62 12.15 25.71
N TRP A 239 -16.97 11.18 24.86
CA TRP A 239 -18.09 11.28 23.93
C TRP A 239 -18.86 9.96 23.89
N GLY A 240 -20.14 10.01 24.25
CA GLY A 240 -21.07 8.90 24.16
C GLY A 240 -22.50 9.42 24.12
N GLY A 241 -23.28 8.97 23.14
CA GLY A 241 -24.73 9.11 23.15
C GLY A 241 -25.39 9.14 21.77
N GLY A 242 -26.14 8.07 21.46
CA GLY A 242 -27.14 7.99 20.39
C GLY A 242 -26.68 7.16 19.20
N GLY A 243 -27.41 6.18 18.67
CA GLY A 243 -28.80 5.79 18.85
C GLY A 243 -29.19 4.98 17.60
N PHE A 244 -29.83 3.83 17.81
CA PHE A 244 -30.12 2.80 16.81
C PHE A 244 -31.21 3.19 15.80
N GLY A 245 -31.11 2.59 14.61
CA GLY A 245 -32.20 2.38 13.64
C GLY A 245 -31.58 1.96 12.30
N GLY A 246 -31.85 0.81 11.68
CA GLY A 246 -32.98 -0.10 11.78
C GLY A 246 -33.62 -0.20 10.39
N GLY A 247 -33.53 -1.37 9.76
CA GLY A 247 -34.18 -1.71 8.47
C GLY A 247 -33.15 -2.15 7.42
N GLY A 248 -33.06 -3.40 6.97
CA GLY A 248 -34.12 -4.40 6.77
C GLY A 248 -34.57 -4.34 5.31
N GLY A 249 -34.09 -5.27 4.49
CA GLY A 249 -34.46 -5.36 3.08
C GLY A 249 -33.75 -6.50 2.37
N PHE A 250 -34.25 -7.73 2.56
CA PHE A 250 -33.89 -8.88 1.74
C PHE A 250 -34.59 -8.77 0.40
N GLY A 251 -33.82 -8.70 -0.69
CA GLY A 251 -34.33 -8.75 -2.06
C GLY A 251 -33.27 -9.40 -2.96
N GLY A 252 -33.62 -10.52 -3.58
CA GLY A 252 -32.74 -11.27 -4.47
C GLY A 252 -32.27 -10.44 -5.66
N GLY A 253 -30.98 -10.57 -5.97
CA GLY A 253 -30.29 -9.96 -7.09
C GLY A 253 -28.82 -10.38 -7.01
N GLY A 254 -28.14 -10.53 -8.15
CA GLY A 254 -26.76 -11.02 -8.23
C GLY A 254 -25.78 -10.28 -7.31
N PHE A 255 -24.62 -10.89 -7.06
CA PHE A 255 -23.60 -10.33 -6.17
C PHE A 255 -23.27 -8.88 -6.55
N SER A 256 -23.37 -7.97 -5.58
CA SER A 256 -23.10 -6.55 -5.74
C SER A 256 -22.25 -6.04 -4.57
N GLY A 257 -21.53 -4.93 -4.76
CA GLY A 257 -20.90 -4.23 -3.65
C GLY A 257 -21.92 -3.66 -2.67
N GLY A 258 -21.51 -3.46 -1.42
CA GLY A 258 -22.35 -2.90 -0.34
C GLY A 258 -22.46 -1.36 -0.35
N GLY A 259 -21.73 -0.68 -1.22
CA GLY A 259 -21.67 0.78 -1.38
C GLY A 259 -20.53 1.49 -0.64
N GLY A 260 -19.50 0.78 -0.19
CA GLY A 260 -18.34 1.36 0.50
C GLY A 260 -17.46 2.22 -0.41
N SER A 261 -16.64 3.05 0.24
CA SER A 261 -15.73 4.00 -0.41
C SER A 261 -14.27 3.63 -0.19
N PHE A 262 -13.43 4.02 -1.16
CA PHE A 262 -11.99 3.79 -1.20
C PHE A 262 -11.23 5.10 -1.18
N GLY A 263 -10.01 5.06 -0.63
CA GLY A 263 -9.12 6.21 -0.51
C GLY A 263 -7.77 6.07 -1.22
N GLY A 264 -7.49 4.93 -1.87
CA GLY A 264 -6.18 4.63 -2.42
C GLY A 264 -5.24 3.89 -1.46
N GLY A 265 -5.77 3.39 -0.33
CA GLY A 265 -5.00 2.64 0.66
C GLY A 265 -4.54 1.27 0.16
N GLY A 266 -3.46 0.75 0.74
CA GLY A 266 -2.88 -0.56 0.43
C GLY A 266 -1.50 -0.46 -0.25
N ALA A 267 -1.16 -1.46 -1.06
CA ALA A 267 0.17 -1.52 -1.69
C ALA A 267 0.13 -2.17 -3.07
N SER A 268 1.12 -1.85 -3.89
CA SER A 268 1.34 -2.46 -5.20
C SER A 268 2.69 -3.17 -5.27
N GLY A 269 2.81 -4.16 -6.16
CA GLY A 269 4.06 -4.81 -6.51
C GLY A 269 4.08 -5.25 -7.97
N SER A 270 5.27 -5.66 -8.42
CA SER A 270 5.50 -6.18 -9.77
C SER A 270 6.37 -7.45 -9.73
N TRP A 271 6.32 -8.25 -10.79
CA TRP A 271 7.12 -9.48 -10.92
C TRP A 271 7.73 -9.69 -12.31
#